data_AF-A0A6D2JRC3-F1
#
_entry.id   AF-A0A6D2JRC3-F1
#
_cell.length_a   1.000
_cell.length_b   1.000
_cell.length_c   1.000
_cell.angle_alpha   90.00
_cell.angle_beta   90.00
_cell.angle_gamma   90.00
#
_symmetry.space_group_name_H-M   'P 1'
#
loop_
_entity.id
_entity.type
_entity.pdbx_description
1 polymer ?
#
loop_
_entity_poly.entity_id
_entity_poly.type
_entity_poly.pdbx_seq_one_letter_code
_entity_poly.pdbx_strand_id
1 'polypeptide(L)'
;MMEKQKQKQKQTLKTKLDQIPRRDVASSSSAEPARAVPDSEMQQRPRDRTLSFRYSALAAATNNFSDSNKIGSGGFGNVFKGTLQQTGQEVAVKKLNPNGGQGEREFLVEFLMLSCMRHENLVNLIGYCAEGDQRLVVYEYMPLRSVENRLHARRADQKPLDWITRMEIALGAAKGLEYLHNVANPPVIYRDLKTANILLDRSYKPKLSDFGLAKFGPNGDQSYLTARVMGTLGYCAPEYAKHKRLTLKADIYSFGVVLLELISGYKAMGIPWRGKRVALASWVVLLSNLVLLYKDNDIEMIVDSDLLTEGRRMESTLIDALELAITCVDIDDSARPTISEVVNALDYILEKIKRKQKKGISIGRGRGRGSEKTASTSRMVNDKGKAKAKAKEYDSDREAIVADSKALFAEKTEEGKKLASQRNEPPPSSSTSKP
;
A
#
# COMPACT_ATOMS: atom_id res chain seq x y z
N MET A 1 -38.26 -26.07 -1.23
CA MET A 1 -37.67 -25.95 -2.58
C MET A 1 -36.15 -25.75 -2.53
N MET A 2 -35.61 -24.90 -1.63
CA MET A 2 -34.16 -24.71 -1.43
C MET A 2 -33.39 -25.96 -0.94
N GLU A 3 -34.03 -26.84 -0.18
CA GLU A 3 -33.37 -28.03 0.38
C GLU A 3 -33.14 -29.12 -0.67
N LYS A 4 -34.08 -29.26 -1.63
CA LYS A 4 -33.92 -30.11 -2.82
C LYS A 4 -32.82 -29.58 -3.76
N GLN A 5 -32.60 -28.25 -3.83
CA GLN A 5 -31.49 -27.66 -4.59
C GLN A 5 -30.12 -27.90 -3.93
N LYS A 6 -30.03 -27.84 -2.59
CA LYS A 6 -28.81 -28.18 -1.85
C LYS A 6 -28.43 -29.66 -1.97
N GLN A 7 -29.41 -30.56 -1.94
CA GLN A 7 -29.15 -32.00 -2.15
C GLN A 7 -28.72 -32.30 -3.59
N LYS A 8 -29.33 -31.63 -4.59
CA LYS A 8 -28.93 -31.78 -6.00
C LYS A 8 -27.49 -31.29 -6.24
N GLN A 9 -27.09 -30.16 -5.64
CA GLN A 9 -25.71 -29.67 -5.69
C GLN A 9 -24.71 -30.59 -4.97
N LYS A 10 -25.06 -31.15 -3.81
CA LYS A 10 -24.20 -32.13 -3.11
C LYS A 10 -23.99 -33.41 -3.91
N GLN A 11 -25.02 -33.91 -4.61
CA GLN A 11 -24.90 -35.07 -5.49
C GLN A 11 -24.03 -34.76 -6.72
N THR A 12 -24.17 -33.58 -7.34
CA THR A 12 -23.34 -33.17 -8.49
C THR A 12 -21.87 -33.00 -8.12
N LEU A 13 -21.55 -32.56 -6.89
CA LEU A 13 -20.17 -32.47 -6.40
C LEU A 13 -19.56 -33.84 -6.10
N LYS A 14 -20.34 -34.79 -5.58
CA LYS A 14 -19.86 -36.15 -5.29
C LYS A 14 -19.51 -36.91 -6.58
N THR A 15 -20.33 -36.80 -7.62
CA THR A 15 -20.07 -37.43 -8.93
C THR A 15 -18.86 -36.83 -9.65
N LYS A 16 -18.50 -35.57 -9.38
CA LYS A 16 -17.28 -34.93 -9.94
C LYS A 16 -16.00 -35.30 -9.19
N LEU A 17 -16.09 -35.67 -7.91
CA LEU A 17 -14.94 -36.10 -7.11
C LEU A 17 -14.51 -37.54 -7.45
N ASP A 18 -15.47 -38.39 -7.81
CA ASP A 18 -15.24 -39.80 -8.18
C ASP A 18 -14.64 -39.97 -9.61
N GLN A 19 -14.55 -38.90 -10.40
CA GLN A 19 -13.98 -38.90 -11.76
C GLN A 19 -12.51 -38.44 -11.83
N ILE A 20 -11.88 -38.16 -10.68
CA ILE A 20 -10.47 -37.77 -10.63
C ILE A 20 -9.61 -39.06 -10.69
N PRO A 21 -8.72 -39.23 -11.68
CA PRO A 21 -7.87 -40.42 -11.76
C PRO A 21 -6.93 -40.48 -10.55
N ARG A 22 -7.04 -41.54 -9.74
CA ARG A 22 -6.08 -41.84 -8.67
C ARG A 22 -4.79 -42.30 -9.33
N ARG A 23 -3.71 -41.51 -9.19
CA ARG A 23 -2.35 -41.96 -9.53
C ARG A 23 -1.79 -42.76 -8.36
N ASP A 24 -1.36 -43.98 -8.68
CA ASP A 24 -0.78 -44.93 -7.77
C ASP A 24 0.53 -44.42 -7.14
N VAL A 25 0.65 -44.63 -5.83
CA VAL A 25 1.90 -44.42 -5.09
C VAL A 25 2.72 -45.69 -5.23
N ALA A 26 3.73 -45.67 -6.10
CA ALA A 26 4.75 -46.72 -6.16
C ALA A 26 5.94 -46.33 -5.28
N SER A 27 6.20 -47.18 -4.29
CA SER A 27 7.41 -47.25 -3.47
C SER A 27 8.63 -47.66 -4.29
N SER A 28 9.75 -46.96 -4.15
CA SER A 28 11.06 -47.60 -4.34
C SER A 28 12.17 -46.88 -3.55
N SER A 29 12.73 -47.63 -2.62
CA SER A 29 13.97 -47.41 -1.90
C SER A 29 15.19 -47.52 -2.81
N SER A 30 16.16 -46.62 -2.68
CA SER A 30 17.60 -46.91 -2.68
C SER A 30 18.40 -45.62 -2.57
N ALA A 31 19.26 -45.54 -1.55
CA ALA A 31 20.26 -44.50 -1.37
C ALA A 31 21.53 -44.84 -2.16
N GLU A 32 22.20 -43.83 -2.74
CA GLU A 32 23.65 -43.80 -3.00
C GLU A 32 24.10 -42.39 -3.51
N PRO A 33 25.41 -42.03 -3.49
CA PRO A 33 25.88 -40.84 -2.78
C PRO A 33 26.29 -39.65 -3.67
N ALA A 34 26.49 -38.52 -3.00
CA ALA A 34 26.80 -37.20 -3.53
C ALA A 34 28.01 -37.19 -4.50
N ARG A 35 27.78 -36.62 -5.69
CA ARG A 35 28.83 -36.07 -6.57
C ARG A 35 28.74 -34.55 -6.57
N ALA A 36 29.86 -33.91 -6.25
CA ALA A 36 30.04 -32.47 -6.34
C ALA A 36 29.96 -32.02 -7.82
N VAL A 37 29.22 -30.94 -8.07
CA VAL A 37 29.14 -30.26 -9.38
C VAL A 37 29.70 -28.84 -9.20
N PRO A 38 30.48 -28.30 -10.16
CA PRO A 38 31.30 -27.10 -9.95
C PRO A 38 30.51 -25.79 -9.92
N ASP A 39 31.11 -24.80 -9.24
CA ASP A 39 30.71 -23.39 -9.22
C ASP A 39 30.73 -22.78 -10.63
N SER A 40 29.59 -22.75 -11.32
CA SER A 40 29.31 -21.79 -12.41
C SER A 40 27.90 -21.98 -12.99
N GLU A 41 26.85 -21.90 -12.17
CA GLU A 41 25.48 -21.78 -12.67
C GLU A 41 24.54 -21.13 -11.63
N MET A 42 24.90 -19.93 -11.19
CA MET A 42 23.98 -19.06 -10.42
C MET A 42 23.02 -18.34 -11.39
N GLN A 43 22.32 -19.09 -12.24
CA GLN A 43 21.26 -18.58 -13.09
C GLN A 43 19.92 -18.63 -12.33
N GLN A 44 19.49 -17.44 -11.90
CA GLN A 44 18.11 -17.00 -11.64
C GLN A 44 17.08 -18.09 -11.27
N ARG A 45 16.98 -18.40 -9.97
CA ARG A 45 15.81 -19.11 -9.41
C ARG A 45 14.55 -18.22 -9.52
N PRO A 46 13.34 -18.79 -9.72
CA PRO A 46 12.11 -18.01 -9.82
C PRO A 46 11.84 -17.26 -8.51
N ARG A 47 11.68 -15.94 -8.56
CA ARG A 47 11.39 -15.07 -7.39
C ARG A 47 9.90 -15.16 -6.97
N ASP A 48 9.32 -16.35 -6.87
CA ASP A 48 7.85 -16.52 -6.85
C ASP A 48 7.22 -17.17 -5.61
N ARG A 49 7.94 -17.36 -4.50
CA ARG A 49 7.30 -17.85 -3.26
C ARG A 49 7.54 -16.93 -2.08
N THR A 50 6.44 -16.42 -1.51
CA THR A 50 6.39 -15.86 -0.16
C THR A 50 6.87 -16.92 0.84
N LEU A 51 7.84 -16.57 1.68
CA LEU A 51 8.48 -17.53 2.58
C LEU A 51 7.67 -17.72 3.87
N SER A 52 7.49 -18.97 4.31
CA SER A 52 6.98 -19.27 5.65
C SER A 52 8.16 -19.35 6.62
N PHE A 53 8.17 -18.50 7.63
CA PHE A 53 9.20 -18.44 8.66
C PHE A 53 8.70 -19.06 9.97
N ARG A 54 9.62 -19.75 10.67
CA ARG A 54 9.40 -20.12 12.08
C ARG A 54 9.48 -18.89 12.97
N TYR A 55 8.70 -18.86 14.06
CA TYR A 55 8.73 -17.75 15.02
C TYR A 55 10.13 -17.58 15.62
N SER A 56 10.81 -18.69 15.95
CA SER A 56 12.16 -18.67 16.51
C SER A 56 13.18 -18.01 15.57
N ALA A 57 13.04 -18.19 14.25
CA ALA A 57 13.91 -17.56 13.27
C ALA A 57 13.71 -16.04 13.24
N LEU A 58 12.46 -15.56 13.27
CA LEU A 58 12.16 -14.13 13.32
C LEU A 58 12.49 -13.50 14.67
N ALA A 59 12.34 -14.24 15.77
CA ALA A 59 12.79 -13.82 17.09
C ALA A 59 14.31 -13.62 17.09
N ALA A 60 15.08 -14.59 16.60
CA ALA A 60 16.53 -14.46 16.48
C ALA A 60 16.93 -13.28 15.58
N ALA A 61 16.28 -13.12 14.41
CA ALA A 61 16.56 -12.03 13.48
C ALA A 61 16.32 -10.63 14.06
N THR A 62 15.39 -10.50 15.02
CA THR A 62 14.98 -9.23 15.65
C THR A 62 15.55 -9.04 17.05
N ASN A 63 16.48 -9.90 17.48
CA ASN A 63 16.97 -9.96 18.86
C ASN A 63 15.83 -10.06 19.88
N ASN A 64 15.00 -11.08 19.72
CA ASN A 64 13.78 -11.36 20.50
C ASN A 64 12.80 -10.18 20.54
N PHE A 65 12.59 -9.51 19.40
CA PHE A 65 11.71 -8.34 19.31
C PHE A 65 12.08 -7.23 20.32
N SER A 66 13.37 -7.01 20.52
CA SER A 66 13.89 -5.98 21.43
C SER A 66 13.39 -4.59 21.03
N ASP A 67 13.11 -3.74 22.02
CA ASP A 67 12.74 -2.34 21.79
C ASP A 67 13.83 -1.56 21.05
N SER A 68 15.11 -1.95 21.14
CA SER A 68 16.19 -1.34 20.37
C SER A 68 16.05 -1.55 18.86
N ASN A 69 15.36 -2.62 18.44
CA ASN A 69 15.04 -2.92 17.05
C ASN A 69 13.65 -2.43 16.65
N LYS A 70 12.88 -1.81 17.54
CA LYS A 70 11.53 -1.35 17.24
C LYS A 70 11.57 -0.09 16.36
N ILE A 71 11.03 -0.21 15.16
CA ILE A 71 11.00 0.86 14.15
C ILE A 71 9.58 1.38 13.88
N GLY A 72 8.56 0.81 14.50
CA GLY A 72 7.18 1.29 14.39
C GLY A 72 6.27 0.69 15.44
N SER A 73 5.22 1.42 15.79
CA SER A 73 4.16 0.98 16.69
C SER A 73 2.86 1.65 16.29
N GLY A 74 1.76 0.91 16.26
CA GLY A 74 0.45 1.43 15.93
C GLY A 74 -0.67 0.45 16.27
N GLY A 75 -1.91 0.79 15.87
CA GLY A 75 -3.09 -0.06 16.11
C GLY A 75 -2.96 -1.48 15.55
N PHE A 76 -2.16 -1.63 14.49
CA PHE A 76 -1.92 -2.88 13.76
C PHE A 76 -0.77 -3.73 14.33
N GLY A 77 -0.12 -3.29 15.40
CA GLY A 77 0.99 -3.99 16.05
C GLY A 77 2.32 -3.24 16.02
N ASN A 78 3.38 -3.97 16.31
CA ASN A 78 4.75 -3.43 16.40
C ASN A 78 5.58 -3.90 15.20
N VAL A 79 6.42 -3.01 14.69
CA VAL A 79 7.33 -3.31 13.58
C VAL A 79 8.76 -3.27 14.08
N PHE A 80 9.53 -4.32 13.80
CA PHE A 80 10.92 -4.47 14.23
C PHE A 80 11.84 -4.59 13.02
N LYS A 81 12.99 -3.94 13.08
CA LYS A 81 14.10 -4.22 12.17
C LYS A 81 14.70 -5.57 12.54
N GLY A 82 15.03 -6.39 11.55
CA GLY A 82 15.80 -7.61 11.76
C GLY A 82 16.75 -7.90 10.62
N THR A 83 17.64 -8.86 10.86
CA THR A 83 18.56 -9.39 9.85
C THR A 83 18.40 -10.90 9.79
N LEU A 84 17.99 -11.42 8.64
CA LEU A 84 17.83 -12.87 8.45
C LEU A 84 19.20 -13.55 8.48
N GLN A 85 19.45 -14.39 9.48
CA GLN A 85 20.78 -14.98 9.71
C GLN A 85 21.33 -15.78 8.51
N GLN A 86 20.44 -16.45 7.77
CA GLN A 86 20.82 -17.32 6.64
C GLN A 86 21.26 -16.53 5.40
N THR A 87 20.74 -15.32 5.20
CA THR A 87 20.94 -14.53 3.98
C THR A 87 21.65 -13.20 4.21
N GLY A 88 21.75 -12.75 5.47
CA GLY A 88 22.21 -11.40 5.82
C GLY A 88 21.23 -10.29 5.41
N GLN A 89 20.03 -10.63 4.92
CA GLN A 89 19.07 -9.66 4.42
C GLN A 89 18.43 -8.87 5.57
N GLU A 90 18.47 -7.54 5.48
CA GLU A 90 17.70 -6.66 6.37
C GLU A 90 16.21 -6.72 6.04
N VAL A 91 15.37 -6.89 7.07
CA VAL A 91 13.92 -7.03 6.95
C VAL A 91 13.19 -6.17 7.97
N ALA A 92 11.92 -5.85 7.68
CA ALA A 92 10.98 -5.29 8.64
C ALA A 92 9.96 -6.37 9.03
N VAL A 93 9.93 -6.74 10.30
CA VAL A 93 9.03 -7.76 10.85
C VAL A 93 7.90 -7.07 11.60
N LYS A 94 6.69 -7.08 11.03
CA LYS A 94 5.47 -6.58 11.67
C LYS A 94 4.86 -7.71 12.48
N LYS A 95 4.86 -7.58 13.80
CA LYS A 95 4.17 -8.47 14.74
C LYS A 95 2.81 -7.87 15.05
N LEU A 96 1.74 -8.50 14.54
CA LEU A 96 0.38 -8.02 14.76
C LEU A 96 -0.07 -8.29 16.20
N ASN A 97 -0.95 -7.43 16.70
CA ASN A 97 -1.48 -7.56 18.04
C ASN A 97 -2.36 -8.83 18.13
N PRO A 98 -2.12 -9.74 19.10
CA PRO A 98 -2.91 -10.97 19.26
C PRO A 98 -4.30 -10.71 19.87
N ASN A 99 -4.55 -9.51 20.40
CA ASN A 99 -5.76 -9.21 21.16
C ASN A 99 -6.94 -8.88 20.24
N GLY A 100 -7.89 -9.81 20.14
CA GLY A 100 -9.16 -9.67 19.43
C GLY A 100 -9.11 -10.10 17.97
N GLY A 101 -10.24 -10.58 17.43
CA GLY A 101 -10.34 -11.08 16.04
C GLY A 101 -10.05 -10.05 14.93
N GLN A 102 -9.72 -8.80 15.30
CA GLN A 102 -9.27 -7.77 14.38
C GLN A 102 -7.84 -8.03 13.87
N GLY A 103 -6.89 -8.44 14.74
CA GLY A 103 -5.50 -8.67 14.35
C GLY A 103 -5.34 -9.85 13.37
N GLU A 104 -6.11 -10.93 13.52
CA GLU A 104 -6.11 -12.03 12.55
C GLU A 104 -6.69 -11.59 11.20
N ARG A 105 -7.76 -10.78 11.21
CA ARG A 105 -8.33 -10.24 9.97
C ARG A 105 -7.33 -9.33 9.24
N GLU A 106 -6.68 -8.44 9.96
CA GLU A 106 -5.67 -7.53 9.39
C GLU A 106 -4.48 -8.30 8.84
N PHE A 107 -4.00 -9.31 9.56
CA PHE A 107 -2.96 -10.23 9.06
C PHE A 107 -3.38 -10.89 7.75
N LEU A 108 -4.58 -11.47 7.69
CA LEU A 108 -5.06 -12.15 6.49
C LEU A 108 -5.22 -11.18 5.33
N VAL A 109 -5.79 -9.99 5.56
CA VAL A 109 -5.93 -8.98 4.51
C VAL A 109 -4.57 -8.56 4.00
N GLU A 110 -3.65 -8.20 4.89
CA GLU A 110 -2.31 -7.71 4.51
C GLU A 110 -1.50 -8.79 3.78
N PHE A 111 -1.54 -10.03 4.27
CA PHE A 111 -0.93 -11.18 3.61
C PHE A 111 -1.53 -11.41 2.21
N LEU A 112 -2.86 -11.52 2.08
CA LEU A 112 -3.52 -11.77 0.80
C LEU A 112 -3.25 -10.67 -0.21
N MET A 113 -3.33 -9.41 0.23
CA MET A 113 -3.10 -8.26 -0.63
C MET A 113 -1.68 -8.29 -1.19
N LEU A 114 -0.67 -8.45 -0.34
CA LEU A 114 0.73 -8.39 -0.78
C LEU A 114 1.27 -9.68 -1.39
N SER A 115 0.66 -10.84 -1.12
CA SER A 115 1.00 -12.10 -1.79
C SER A 115 0.55 -12.10 -3.25
N CYS A 116 -0.54 -11.40 -3.58
CA CYS A 116 -1.09 -11.36 -4.94
C CYS A 116 -0.74 -10.09 -5.72
N MET A 117 -0.10 -9.10 -5.09
CA MET A 117 0.19 -7.80 -5.70
C MET A 117 1.67 -7.49 -5.67
N ARG A 118 2.23 -7.11 -6.82
CA ARG A 118 3.63 -6.74 -6.96
C ARG A 118 3.75 -5.54 -7.89
N HIS A 119 4.38 -4.49 -7.37
CA HIS A 119 4.60 -3.26 -8.09
C HIS A 119 5.77 -2.50 -7.44
N GLU A 120 6.49 -1.69 -8.20
CA GLU A 120 7.69 -1.00 -7.70
C GLU A 120 7.39 -0.01 -6.55
N ASN A 121 6.17 0.54 -6.52
CA ASN A 121 5.68 1.45 -5.48
C ASN A 121 4.80 0.79 -4.42
N LEU A 122 4.86 -0.54 -4.29
CA LEU A 122 4.27 -1.27 -3.16
C LEU A 122 5.38 -1.98 -2.39
N VAL A 123 5.24 -2.04 -1.05
CA VAL A 123 6.24 -2.72 -0.22
C VAL A 123 6.28 -4.21 -0.56
N ASN A 124 7.49 -4.75 -0.74
CA ASN A 124 7.66 -6.14 -1.10
C ASN A 124 7.48 -7.05 0.13
N LEU A 125 6.54 -7.99 0.03
CA LEU A 125 6.36 -9.07 0.99
C LEU A 125 7.43 -10.15 0.77
N ILE A 126 8.24 -10.38 1.80
CA ILE A 126 9.25 -11.43 1.82
C ILE A 126 8.64 -12.73 2.34
N GLY A 127 7.83 -12.64 3.40
CA GLY A 127 7.27 -13.81 4.04
C GLY A 127 6.34 -13.52 5.20
N TYR A 128 5.98 -14.57 5.93
CA TYR A 128 5.06 -14.52 7.06
C TYR A 128 5.40 -15.57 8.11
N CYS A 129 4.82 -15.44 9.30
CA CYS A 129 4.80 -16.47 10.33
C CYS A 129 3.37 -16.59 10.90
N ALA A 130 2.87 -17.82 10.95
CA ALA A 130 1.54 -18.17 11.44
C ALA A 130 1.59 -19.38 12.41
N GLU A 131 2.52 -19.35 13.37
CA GLU A 131 2.68 -20.43 14.36
C GLU A 131 1.84 -20.16 15.62
N GLY A 132 0.87 -21.03 15.92
CA GLY A 132 -0.05 -20.85 17.05
C GLY A 132 -0.81 -19.52 16.96
N ASP A 133 -0.68 -18.67 17.97
CA ASP A 133 -1.26 -17.31 17.99
C ASP A 133 -0.34 -16.24 17.39
N GLN A 134 0.84 -16.60 16.93
CA GLN A 134 1.78 -15.66 16.34
C GLN A 134 1.32 -15.31 14.92
N ARG A 135 1.17 -14.01 14.66
CA ARG A 135 0.85 -13.46 13.34
C ARG A 135 1.91 -12.40 13.01
N LEU A 136 2.84 -12.74 12.12
CA LEU A 136 3.89 -11.84 11.71
C LEU A 136 3.97 -11.76 10.20
N VAL A 137 4.24 -10.57 9.69
CA VAL A 137 4.48 -10.33 8.26
C VAL A 137 5.87 -9.72 8.10
N VAL A 138 6.61 -10.19 7.10
CA VAL A 138 8.02 -9.85 6.87
C VAL A 138 8.14 -9.12 5.55
N TYR A 139 8.65 -7.90 5.60
CA TYR A 139 8.84 -7.01 4.46
C TYR A 139 10.30 -6.72 4.19
N GLU A 140 10.58 -6.21 3.00
CA GLU A 140 11.83 -5.48 2.76
C GLU A 140 11.97 -4.32 3.76
N TYR A 141 13.20 -4.10 4.24
CA TYR A 141 13.49 -2.99 5.13
C TYR A 141 13.61 -1.67 4.34
N MET A 142 12.87 -0.65 4.77
CA MET A 142 12.86 0.69 4.16
C MET A 142 13.66 1.68 5.03
N PRO A 143 14.94 1.93 4.72
CA PRO A 143 15.88 2.59 5.65
C PRO A 143 15.61 4.07 5.89
N LEU A 144 14.93 4.77 4.97
CA LEU A 144 14.57 6.18 5.17
C LEU A 144 13.22 6.35 5.88
N ARG A 145 12.59 5.24 6.32
CA ARG A 145 11.31 5.18 7.04
C ARG A 145 10.19 5.86 6.24
N SER A 146 9.18 6.42 6.92
CA SER A 146 8.01 7.01 6.25
C SER A 146 8.26 8.45 5.79
N VAL A 147 7.44 8.91 4.83
CA VAL A 147 7.37 10.33 4.44
C VAL A 147 7.03 11.21 5.64
N GLU A 148 6.13 10.76 6.52
CA GLU A 148 5.80 11.47 7.77
C GLU A 148 7.05 11.73 8.62
N ASN A 149 7.94 10.74 8.76
CA ASN A 149 9.18 10.91 9.50
C ASN A 149 10.11 11.94 8.84
N ARG A 150 10.13 12.00 7.50
CA ARG A 150 10.99 12.93 6.75
C ARG A 150 10.44 14.36 6.69
N LEU A 151 9.13 14.53 6.77
CA LEU A 151 8.49 15.84 6.83
C LEU A 151 8.44 16.39 8.27
N HIS A 152 7.94 15.61 9.22
CA HIS A 152 7.49 16.12 10.53
C HIS A 152 8.38 15.76 11.71
N ALA A 153 9.27 14.78 11.54
CA ALA A 153 10.17 14.29 12.58
C ALA A 153 11.61 14.19 12.06
N ARG A 154 11.97 15.10 11.15
CA ARG A 154 13.30 15.19 10.55
C ARG A 154 14.35 15.34 11.64
N ARG A 155 15.40 14.53 11.57
CA ARG A 155 16.56 14.68 12.46
C ARG A 155 17.36 15.93 12.05
N ALA A 156 18.03 16.56 13.01
CA ALA A 156 18.79 17.80 12.75
C ALA A 156 19.91 17.63 11.69
N ASP A 157 20.43 16.41 11.53
CA ASP A 157 21.47 16.05 10.54
C ASP A 157 20.93 15.76 9.13
N GLN A 158 19.61 15.72 8.95
CA GLN A 158 18.98 15.41 7.67
C GLN A 158 18.57 16.67 6.93
N LYS A 159 18.94 16.74 5.64
CA LYS A 159 18.44 17.80 4.75
C LYS A 159 16.92 17.65 4.54
N PRO A 160 16.19 18.78 4.39
CA PRO A 160 14.81 18.78 3.93
C PRO A 160 14.66 18.03 2.60
N LEU A 161 13.46 17.50 2.35
CA LEU A 161 13.11 17.00 1.02
C LEU A 161 12.96 18.19 0.08
N ASP A 162 13.78 18.24 -0.97
CA ASP A 162 13.66 19.25 -2.02
C ASP A 162 12.38 19.03 -2.85
N TRP A 163 12.00 20.05 -3.63
CA TRP A 163 10.72 20.02 -4.35
C TRP A 163 10.61 18.87 -5.35
N ILE A 164 11.69 18.60 -6.09
CA ILE A 164 11.70 17.51 -7.08
C ILE A 164 11.52 16.15 -6.41
N THR A 165 12.18 15.91 -5.28
CA THR A 165 12.04 14.67 -4.50
C THR A 165 10.61 14.53 -3.96
N ARG A 166 10.00 15.60 -3.45
CA ARG A 166 8.60 15.57 -2.99
C ARG A 166 7.63 15.20 -4.11
N MET A 167 7.83 15.73 -5.32
CA MET A 167 7.00 15.39 -6.48
C MET A 167 7.27 13.97 -7.00
N GLU A 168 8.51 13.47 -6.95
CA GLU A 168 8.81 12.06 -7.27
C GLU A 168 8.18 11.10 -6.26
N ILE A 169 8.14 11.47 -4.98
CA ILE A 169 7.42 10.73 -3.93
C ILE A 169 5.91 10.71 -4.22
N ALA A 170 5.31 11.87 -4.52
CA ALA A 170 3.88 11.98 -4.85
C ALA A 170 3.53 11.11 -6.06
N LEU A 171 4.32 11.20 -7.13
CA LEU A 171 4.12 10.43 -8.35
C LEU A 171 4.22 8.92 -8.09
N GLY A 172 5.25 8.47 -7.37
CA GLY A 172 5.40 7.05 -7.09
C GLY A 172 4.28 6.51 -6.19
N ALA A 173 3.83 7.28 -5.18
CA ALA A 173 2.65 6.92 -4.39
C ALA A 173 1.39 6.83 -5.26
N ALA A 174 1.19 7.78 -6.19
CA ALA A 174 0.07 7.76 -7.13
C ALA A 174 0.13 6.53 -8.07
N LYS A 175 1.31 6.16 -8.58
CA LYS A 175 1.50 4.95 -9.40
C LYS A 175 1.21 3.66 -8.62
N GLY A 176 1.61 3.61 -7.35
CA GLY A 176 1.23 2.52 -6.43
C GLY A 176 -0.29 2.40 -6.28
N LEU A 177 -0.98 3.53 -6.11
CA LEU A 177 -2.43 3.56 -5.99
C LEU A 177 -3.13 3.24 -7.32
N GLU A 178 -2.60 3.70 -8.45
CA GLU A 178 -3.09 3.40 -9.79
C GLU A 178 -3.07 1.90 -10.06
N TYR A 179 -1.99 1.23 -9.68
CA TYR A 179 -1.92 -0.23 -9.78
C TYR A 179 -3.07 -0.91 -8.99
N LEU A 180 -3.35 -0.45 -7.77
CA LEU A 180 -4.43 -1.00 -6.94
C LEU A 180 -5.82 -0.76 -7.55
N HIS A 181 -6.05 0.41 -8.14
CA HIS A 181 -7.36 0.79 -8.67
C HIS A 181 -7.64 0.19 -10.05
N ASN A 182 -6.64 0.18 -10.93
CA ASN A 182 -6.84 -0.08 -12.36
C ASN A 182 -6.25 -1.41 -12.85
N VAL A 183 -5.20 -1.92 -12.18
CA VAL A 183 -4.49 -3.14 -12.60
C VAL A 183 -4.90 -4.34 -11.76
N ALA A 184 -5.09 -4.15 -10.45
CA ALA A 184 -5.62 -5.20 -9.59
C ALA A 184 -7.05 -5.55 -10.00
N ASN A 185 -7.31 -6.85 -10.17
CA ASN A 185 -8.63 -7.38 -10.49
C ASN A 185 -9.09 -8.40 -9.43
N PRO A 186 -10.13 -8.14 -8.63
CA PRO A 186 -10.91 -6.90 -8.61
C PRO A 186 -10.12 -5.70 -8.10
N PRO A 187 -10.56 -4.45 -8.39
CA PRO A 187 -9.94 -3.23 -7.87
C PRO A 187 -9.78 -3.28 -6.35
N VAL A 188 -8.78 -2.59 -5.82
CA VAL A 188 -8.50 -2.53 -4.38
C VAL A 188 -8.59 -1.08 -3.91
N ILE A 189 -9.45 -0.83 -2.92
CA ILE A 189 -9.51 0.43 -2.18
C ILE A 189 -8.54 0.31 -1.00
N TYR A 190 -7.54 1.17 -0.96
CA TYR A 190 -6.44 1.12 -0.01
C TYR A 190 -6.85 1.60 1.39
N ARG A 191 -7.67 2.65 1.47
CA ARG A 191 -8.46 3.10 2.64
C ARG A 191 -7.69 3.71 3.82
N ASP A 192 -6.37 3.59 3.86
CA ASP A 192 -5.52 4.24 4.87
C ASP A 192 -4.30 4.93 4.26
N LEU A 193 -4.50 5.65 3.15
CA LEU A 193 -3.43 6.43 2.51
C LEU A 193 -3.10 7.66 3.38
N LYS A 194 -1.84 7.74 3.79
CA LYS A 194 -1.26 8.82 4.60
C LYS A 194 0.26 8.83 4.47
N THR A 195 0.90 9.93 4.83
CA THR A 195 2.37 10.06 4.78
C THR A 195 3.11 9.03 5.66
N ALA A 196 2.48 8.55 6.74
CA ALA A 196 3.04 7.49 7.60
C ALA A 196 3.10 6.11 6.91
N ASN A 197 2.24 5.87 5.91
CA ASN A 197 2.16 4.59 5.20
C ASN A 197 2.91 4.60 3.85
N ILE A 198 3.58 5.71 3.51
CA ILE A 198 4.46 5.82 2.33
C ILE A 198 5.89 5.71 2.84
N LEU A 199 6.53 4.57 2.59
CA LEU A 199 7.91 4.30 3.02
C LEU A 199 8.91 4.65 1.93
N LEU A 200 10.13 5.01 2.33
CA LEU A 200 11.20 5.46 1.44
C LEU A 200 12.42 4.54 1.52
N ASP A 201 12.91 4.12 0.36
CA ASP A 201 14.18 3.41 0.25
C ASP A 201 15.38 4.37 0.28
N ARG A 202 16.62 3.88 0.13
CA ARG A 202 17.84 4.72 0.15
C ARG A 202 17.87 5.77 -0.96
N SER A 203 17.14 5.53 -2.05
CA SER A 203 17.05 6.40 -3.23
C SER A 203 15.79 7.25 -3.22
N TYR A 204 15.11 7.38 -2.08
CA TYR A 204 13.86 8.14 -1.92
C TYR A 204 12.71 7.61 -2.79
N LYS A 205 12.77 6.37 -3.27
CA LYS A 205 11.66 5.76 -3.99
C LYS A 205 10.55 5.39 -3.01
N PRO A 206 9.31 5.86 -3.25
CA PRO A 206 8.19 5.63 -2.36
C PRO A 206 7.58 4.25 -2.57
N LYS A 207 7.16 3.61 -1.48
CA LYS A 207 6.36 2.39 -1.49
C LYS A 207 5.21 2.48 -0.51
N LEU A 208 4.00 2.16 -0.95
CA LEU A 208 2.84 2.03 -0.05
C LEU A 208 3.02 0.78 0.82
N SER A 209 2.71 0.91 2.11
CA SER A 209 2.83 -0.15 3.13
C SER A 209 1.47 -0.42 3.79
N ASP A 210 1.41 -1.15 4.91
CA ASP A 210 0.24 -1.27 5.80
C ASP A 210 -1.13 -1.48 5.11
N PHE A 211 -1.29 -2.63 4.46
CA PHE A 211 -2.51 -2.99 3.72
C PHE A 211 -3.63 -3.55 4.60
N GLY A 212 -3.47 -3.56 5.94
CA GLY A 212 -4.39 -4.25 6.86
C GLY A 212 -5.85 -3.76 6.79
N LEU A 213 -6.09 -2.54 6.29
CA LEU A 213 -7.42 -1.96 6.10
C LEU A 213 -7.98 -2.06 4.67
N ALA A 214 -7.15 -2.49 3.71
CA ALA A 214 -7.50 -2.52 2.30
C ALA A 214 -8.72 -3.43 2.05
N LYS A 215 -9.47 -3.12 1.01
CA LYS A 215 -10.69 -3.85 0.66
C LYS A 215 -10.83 -3.93 -0.85
N PHE A 216 -11.26 -5.08 -1.37
CA PHE A 216 -11.71 -5.15 -2.75
C PHE A 216 -12.84 -4.14 -2.97
N GLY A 217 -12.74 -3.37 -4.05
CA GLY A 217 -13.69 -2.37 -4.46
C GLY A 217 -15.01 -2.97 -4.95
N PRO A 218 -15.96 -2.12 -5.35
CA PRO A 218 -17.20 -2.56 -5.97
C PRO A 218 -16.94 -3.41 -7.22
N ASN A 219 -17.70 -4.50 -7.38
CA ASN A 219 -17.67 -5.35 -8.57
C ASN A 219 -19.01 -5.25 -9.32
N GLY A 220 -18.98 -5.34 -10.66
CA GLY A 220 -20.18 -5.26 -11.50
C GLY A 220 -20.79 -3.86 -11.47
N ASP A 221 -22.12 -3.78 -11.32
CA ASP A 221 -22.88 -2.53 -11.42
C ASP A 221 -22.87 -1.66 -10.14
N GLN A 222 -22.17 -2.10 -9.08
CA GLN A 222 -22.10 -1.34 -7.83
C GLN A 222 -21.15 -0.13 -7.98
N SER A 223 -21.63 1.07 -7.68
CA SER A 223 -20.79 2.29 -7.69
C SER A 223 -20.07 2.54 -6.36
N TYR A 224 -20.49 1.92 -5.26
CA TYR A 224 -19.89 2.06 -3.93
C TYR A 224 -20.11 0.82 -3.07
N LEU A 225 -19.30 0.68 -2.02
CA LEU A 225 -19.46 -0.31 -0.96
C LEU A 225 -20.00 0.35 0.30
N THR A 226 -20.94 -0.29 0.99
CA THR A 226 -21.28 0.11 2.37
C THR A 226 -20.29 -0.56 3.32
N ALA A 227 -19.48 0.22 4.03
CA ALA A 227 -18.44 -0.30 4.93
C ALA A 227 -18.36 0.48 6.25
N ARG A 228 -17.97 -0.17 7.35
CA ARG A 228 -17.64 0.49 8.62
C ARG A 228 -16.60 1.57 8.36
N VAL A 229 -16.73 2.78 8.91
CA VAL A 229 -15.68 3.80 8.76
C VAL A 229 -14.40 3.32 9.47
N MET A 230 -13.30 3.34 8.74
CA MET A 230 -11.93 3.01 9.17
C MET A 230 -10.98 3.85 8.33
N GLY A 231 -9.80 4.12 8.87
CA GLY A 231 -8.79 4.99 8.28
C GLY A 231 -8.31 6.02 9.32
N THR A 232 -7.42 6.91 8.90
CA THR A 232 -6.80 7.89 9.78
C THR A 232 -7.52 9.25 9.72
N LEU A 233 -7.75 9.85 10.89
CA LEU A 233 -8.39 11.17 10.99
C LEU A 233 -7.57 12.23 10.22
N GLY A 234 -8.26 13.07 9.45
CA GLY A 234 -7.65 14.06 8.55
C GLY A 234 -7.53 13.61 7.10
N TYR A 235 -7.42 12.29 6.86
CA TYR A 235 -7.30 11.72 5.51
C TYR A 235 -8.62 11.10 5.00
N CYS A 236 -9.59 10.91 5.90
CA CYS A 236 -10.85 10.23 5.57
C CYS A 236 -11.75 11.16 4.73
N ALA A 237 -12.20 10.66 3.58
CA ALA A 237 -13.11 11.38 2.69
C ALA A 237 -14.47 11.66 3.35
N PRO A 238 -15.07 12.84 3.12
CA PRO A 238 -16.27 13.29 3.82
C PRO A 238 -17.49 12.39 3.55
N GLU A 239 -17.68 11.92 2.32
CA GLU A 239 -18.78 11.04 1.94
C GLU A 239 -18.69 9.67 2.62
N TYR A 240 -17.47 9.16 2.81
CA TYR A 240 -17.23 7.91 3.49
C TYR A 240 -17.43 8.05 5.00
N ALA A 241 -16.91 9.14 5.59
CA ALA A 241 -17.09 9.43 7.01
C ALA A 241 -18.57 9.63 7.38
N LYS A 242 -19.33 10.36 6.54
CA LYS A 242 -20.72 10.74 6.81
C LYS A 242 -21.72 9.65 6.44
N HIS A 243 -21.55 9.01 5.27
CA HIS A 243 -22.56 8.10 4.71
C HIS A 243 -22.10 6.65 4.65
N LYS A 244 -20.89 6.32 5.10
CA LYS A 244 -20.31 4.96 5.04
C LYS A 244 -20.18 4.41 3.61
N ARG A 245 -20.22 5.30 2.61
CA ARG A 245 -20.06 4.99 1.18
C ARG A 245 -18.58 4.99 0.84
N LEU A 246 -18.02 3.82 0.59
CA LEU A 246 -16.63 3.62 0.24
C LEU A 246 -16.48 3.43 -1.27
N THR A 247 -15.70 4.30 -1.90
CA THR A 247 -15.41 4.31 -3.34
C THR A 247 -13.90 4.43 -3.58
N LEU A 248 -13.44 4.20 -4.80
CA LEU A 248 -12.05 4.49 -5.18
C LEU A 248 -11.70 5.98 -5.00
N LYS A 249 -12.69 6.88 -5.15
CA LYS A 249 -12.56 8.32 -4.94
C LYS A 249 -12.25 8.70 -3.49
N ALA A 250 -12.50 7.81 -2.52
CA ALA A 250 -12.08 8.03 -1.14
C ALA A 250 -10.55 8.01 -1.00
N ASP A 251 -9.85 7.14 -1.74
CA ASP A 251 -8.38 7.13 -1.76
C ASP A 251 -7.81 8.36 -2.48
N ILE A 252 -8.51 8.89 -3.49
CA ILE A 252 -8.13 10.14 -4.18
C ILE A 252 -8.15 11.32 -3.20
N TYR A 253 -9.18 11.40 -2.35
CA TYR A 253 -9.22 12.40 -1.29
C TYR A 253 -8.02 12.26 -0.34
N SER A 254 -7.74 11.05 0.14
CA SER A 254 -6.59 10.79 1.01
C SER A 254 -5.26 11.13 0.32
N PHE A 255 -5.14 10.87 -0.98
CA PHE A 255 -3.97 11.27 -1.78
C PHE A 255 -3.82 12.79 -1.85
N GLY A 256 -4.93 13.52 -2.06
CA GLY A 256 -4.93 14.98 -2.03
C GLY A 256 -4.39 15.53 -0.71
N VAL A 257 -4.77 14.94 0.42
CA VAL A 257 -4.23 15.32 1.75
C VAL A 257 -2.72 15.06 1.83
N VAL A 258 -2.24 13.89 1.36
CA VAL A 258 -0.80 13.60 1.28
C VAL A 258 -0.06 14.63 0.42
N LEU A 259 -0.63 15.02 -0.71
CA LEU A 259 -0.03 16.02 -1.59
C LEU A 259 0.02 17.40 -0.91
N LEU A 260 -1.01 17.78 -0.15
CA LEU A 260 -1.01 19.00 0.65
C LEU A 260 0.06 18.98 1.74
N GLU A 261 0.28 17.86 2.43
CA GLU A 261 1.38 17.74 3.41
C GLU A 261 2.75 17.88 2.74
N LEU A 262 2.93 17.31 1.53
CA LEU A 262 4.17 17.47 0.76
C LEU A 262 4.40 18.92 0.31
N ILE A 263 3.35 19.66 -0.04
CA ILE A 263 3.45 21.07 -0.45
C ILE A 263 3.73 21.98 0.76
N SER A 264 3.04 21.74 1.88
CA SER A 264 3.01 22.66 3.02
C SER A 264 3.98 22.35 4.15
N GLY A 265 4.41 21.09 4.26
CA GLY A 265 5.13 20.62 5.45
C GLY A 265 4.26 20.58 6.72
N TYR A 266 2.97 20.88 6.63
CA TYR A 266 2.04 20.76 7.76
C TYR A 266 1.50 19.35 7.91
N LYS A 267 1.10 19.01 9.15
CA LYS A 267 0.38 17.76 9.43
C LYS A 267 -1.06 17.86 8.93
N ALA A 268 -1.62 16.73 8.50
CA ALA A 268 -3.03 16.63 8.05
C ALA A 268 -4.07 17.17 9.06
N MET A 269 -3.76 17.19 10.36
CA MET A 269 -4.64 17.68 11.42
C MET A 269 -3.91 18.64 12.36
N GLY A 270 -4.67 19.55 12.97
CA GLY A 270 -4.17 20.39 14.04
C GLY A 270 -3.70 21.76 13.60
N ILE A 271 -4.09 22.20 12.39
CA ILE A 271 -3.77 23.53 11.88
C ILE A 271 -4.43 24.58 12.77
N PRO A 272 -3.68 25.49 13.40
CA PRO A 272 -4.24 26.58 14.17
C PRO A 272 -4.90 27.59 13.21
N TRP A 273 -6.21 27.79 13.33
CA TRP A 273 -6.96 28.75 12.52
C TRP A 273 -8.07 29.40 13.34
N ARG A 274 -8.02 30.74 13.49
CA ARG A 274 -9.03 31.55 14.21
C ARG A 274 -9.41 30.98 15.59
N GLY A 275 -8.40 30.62 16.39
CA GLY A 275 -8.58 30.08 17.74
C GLY A 275 -9.07 28.62 17.80
N LYS A 276 -9.19 27.92 16.66
CA LYS A 276 -9.56 26.50 16.55
C LYS A 276 -8.45 25.69 15.91
N ARG A 277 -8.50 24.37 16.07
CA ARG A 277 -7.68 23.41 15.31
C ARG A 277 -8.52 22.79 14.21
N VAL A 278 -8.07 22.92 12.97
CA VAL A 278 -8.79 22.42 11.79
C VAL A 278 -7.96 21.39 11.02
N ALA A 279 -8.61 20.66 10.12
CA ALA A 279 -7.94 19.76 9.18
C ALA A 279 -7.23 20.58 8.09
N LEU A 280 -6.08 20.09 7.60
CA LEU A 280 -5.29 20.73 6.56
C LEU A 280 -6.10 20.93 5.27
N ALA A 281 -6.80 19.89 4.81
CA ALA A 281 -7.65 19.98 3.62
C ALA A 281 -8.71 21.09 3.75
N SER A 282 -9.40 21.16 4.89
CA SER A 282 -10.41 22.19 5.11
C SER A 282 -9.80 23.59 5.16
N TRP A 283 -8.64 23.75 5.79
CA TRP A 283 -7.94 25.02 5.84
C TRP A 283 -7.50 25.50 4.47
N VAL A 284 -6.88 24.63 3.66
CA VAL A 284 -6.43 24.96 2.31
C VAL A 284 -7.60 25.30 1.39
N VAL A 285 -8.71 24.53 1.41
CA VAL A 285 -9.90 24.83 0.60
C VAL A 285 -10.55 26.17 1.01
N LEU A 286 -10.56 26.48 2.31
CA LEU A 286 -11.05 27.79 2.78
C LEU A 286 -10.12 28.92 2.32
N LEU A 287 -8.81 28.73 2.41
CA LEU A 287 -7.85 29.72 1.94
C LEU A 287 -7.90 29.90 0.43
N SER A 288 -7.96 28.84 -0.37
CA SER A 288 -8.01 28.96 -1.84
C SER A 288 -9.24 29.76 -2.29
N ASN A 289 -10.40 29.52 -1.67
CA ASN A 289 -11.61 30.30 -1.92
C ASN A 289 -11.46 31.78 -1.52
N LEU A 290 -10.68 32.09 -0.47
CA LEU A 290 -10.39 33.46 -0.06
C LEU A 290 -9.32 34.12 -0.94
N VAL A 291 -8.26 33.41 -1.32
CA VAL A 291 -7.18 33.90 -2.18
C VAL A 291 -7.71 34.24 -3.58
N LEU A 292 -8.62 33.42 -4.13
CA LEU A 292 -9.33 33.72 -5.37
C LEU A 292 -10.19 34.99 -5.29
N LEU A 293 -10.60 35.41 -4.08
CA LEU A 293 -11.37 36.64 -3.86
C LEU A 293 -10.49 37.90 -3.68
N TYR A 294 -9.25 37.76 -3.19
CA TYR A 294 -8.45 38.91 -2.75
C TYR A 294 -7.20 39.24 -3.59
N LYS A 295 -6.94 38.53 -4.70
CA LYS A 295 -5.94 38.85 -5.76
C LYS A 295 -4.47 39.00 -5.35
N ASP A 296 -4.13 38.98 -4.06
CA ASP A 296 -2.74 38.97 -3.59
C ASP A 296 -2.24 37.54 -3.33
N ASN A 297 -0.99 37.31 -3.71
CA ASN A 297 -0.35 36.01 -3.96
C ASN A 297 0.04 35.28 -2.65
N ASP A 298 -0.92 34.94 -1.80
CA ASP A 298 -0.72 34.32 -0.47
C ASP A 298 -0.39 32.82 -0.49
N ILE A 299 0.04 32.26 -1.62
CA ILE A 299 0.46 30.85 -1.70
C ILE A 299 1.63 30.55 -0.75
N GLU A 300 2.44 31.56 -0.42
CA GLU A 300 3.52 31.49 0.56
C GLU A 300 3.03 31.13 1.97
N MET A 301 1.76 31.41 2.31
CA MET A 301 1.18 30.99 3.58
C MET A 301 0.98 29.47 3.67
N ILE A 302 0.80 28.82 2.52
CA ILE A 302 0.53 27.38 2.42
C ILE A 302 1.83 26.61 2.23
N VAL A 303 2.76 27.13 1.44
CA VAL A 303 3.98 26.41 1.03
C VAL A 303 4.99 26.30 2.17
N ASP A 304 5.62 25.14 2.27
CA ASP A 304 6.69 24.88 3.22
C ASP A 304 7.85 25.87 3.05
N SER A 305 8.28 26.52 4.15
CA SER A 305 9.38 27.48 4.13
C SER A 305 10.70 26.89 3.61
N ASP A 306 10.92 25.59 3.82
CA ASP A 306 12.12 24.90 3.30
C ASP A 306 12.13 24.94 1.76
N LEU A 307 10.96 24.95 1.11
CA LEU A 307 10.83 25.05 -0.35
C LEU A 307 10.97 26.49 -0.85
N LEU A 308 10.56 27.50 -0.07
CA LEU A 308 10.64 28.91 -0.49
C LEU A 308 12.09 29.38 -0.74
N THR A 309 13.07 28.72 -0.12
CA THR A 309 14.48 29.02 -0.31
C THR A 309 15.02 28.72 -1.72
N GLU A 310 14.32 27.91 -2.54
CA GLU A 310 14.74 27.60 -3.92
C GLU A 310 14.24 28.61 -4.98
N GLY A 311 13.52 29.67 -4.55
CA GLY A 311 13.20 30.87 -5.33
C GLY A 311 12.06 30.76 -6.36
N ARG A 312 11.83 31.85 -7.14
CA ARG A 312 10.75 32.01 -8.15
C ARG A 312 10.65 30.92 -9.24
N ARG A 313 11.62 30.01 -9.35
CA ARG A 313 11.62 28.95 -10.38
C ARG A 313 10.50 27.92 -10.16
N MET A 314 10.04 27.75 -8.92
CA MET A 314 9.05 26.73 -8.54
C MET A 314 7.62 27.23 -8.53
N GLU A 315 7.39 28.54 -8.53
CA GLU A 315 6.08 29.14 -8.32
C GLU A 315 4.99 28.51 -9.21
N SER A 316 5.23 28.39 -10.52
CA SER A 316 4.23 27.78 -11.41
C SER A 316 3.97 26.30 -11.13
N THR A 317 4.98 25.51 -10.75
CA THR A 317 4.81 24.06 -10.54
C THR A 317 4.24 23.76 -9.15
N LEU A 318 4.46 24.65 -8.19
CA LEU A 318 3.77 24.65 -6.90
C LEU A 318 2.27 24.94 -7.08
N ILE A 319 1.93 25.94 -7.89
CA ILE A 319 0.52 26.25 -8.22
C ILE A 319 -0.14 25.04 -8.89
N ASP A 320 0.47 24.48 -9.95
CA ASP A 320 -0.07 23.29 -10.64
C ASP A 320 -0.33 22.12 -9.64
N ALA A 321 0.61 21.88 -8.71
CA ALA A 321 0.48 20.83 -7.71
C ALA A 321 -0.59 21.13 -6.64
N LEU A 322 -0.73 22.40 -6.23
CA LEU A 322 -1.74 22.84 -5.28
C LEU A 322 -3.14 22.74 -5.88
N GLU A 323 -3.33 23.16 -7.13
CA GLU A 323 -4.60 23.00 -7.86
C GLU A 323 -5.00 21.52 -7.96
N LEU A 324 -4.05 20.65 -8.31
CA LEU A 324 -4.28 19.21 -8.32
C LEU A 324 -4.69 18.69 -6.94
N ALA A 325 -4.00 19.11 -5.88
CA ALA A 325 -4.30 18.71 -4.51
C ALA A 325 -5.69 19.15 -4.06
N ILE A 326 -6.07 20.40 -4.36
CA ILE A 326 -7.40 20.98 -4.08
C ILE A 326 -8.48 20.18 -4.80
N THR A 327 -8.28 19.87 -6.09
CA THR A 327 -9.24 19.07 -6.88
C THR A 327 -9.38 17.65 -6.31
N CYS A 328 -8.29 17.06 -5.80
CA CYS A 328 -8.34 15.74 -5.15
C CYS A 328 -9.14 15.75 -3.83
N VAL A 329 -9.12 16.85 -3.06
CA VAL A 329 -9.84 16.97 -1.78
C VAL A 329 -11.23 17.60 -1.92
N ASP A 330 -11.80 17.65 -3.13
CA ASP A 330 -13.15 18.17 -3.34
C ASP A 330 -14.19 17.42 -2.49
N ILE A 331 -15.20 18.13 -2.00
CA ILE A 331 -16.29 17.58 -1.20
C ILE A 331 -17.16 16.67 -2.07
N ASP A 332 -17.35 17.00 -3.33
CA ASP A 332 -18.01 16.16 -4.33
C ASP A 332 -17.03 15.09 -4.84
N ASP A 333 -17.30 13.82 -4.53
CA ASP A 333 -16.44 12.71 -4.95
C ASP A 333 -16.43 12.51 -6.47
N SER A 334 -17.46 12.96 -7.18
CA SER A 334 -17.55 12.91 -8.63
C SER A 334 -16.61 13.91 -9.31
N ALA A 335 -16.39 15.08 -8.69
CA ALA A 335 -15.51 16.15 -9.19
C ALA A 335 -14.02 15.83 -9.06
N ARG A 336 -13.65 14.92 -8.13
CA ARG A 336 -12.26 14.49 -7.96
C ARG A 336 -11.73 13.81 -9.23
N PRO A 337 -10.45 13.96 -9.60
CA PRO A 337 -9.87 13.24 -10.72
C PRO A 337 -9.86 11.71 -10.48
N THR A 338 -9.72 10.96 -11.55
CA THR A 338 -9.30 9.56 -11.51
C THR A 338 -7.82 9.46 -11.14
N ILE A 339 -7.38 8.32 -10.64
CA ILE A 339 -5.96 8.13 -10.27
C ILE A 339 -5.02 8.26 -11.48
N SER A 340 -5.47 7.86 -12.68
CA SER A 340 -4.67 8.02 -13.90
C SER A 340 -4.50 9.49 -14.30
N GLU A 341 -5.54 10.33 -14.12
CA GLU A 341 -5.42 11.77 -14.32
C GLU A 341 -4.44 12.40 -13.32
N VAL A 342 -4.46 11.95 -12.06
CA VAL A 342 -3.49 12.38 -11.03
C VAL A 342 -2.07 12.00 -11.42
N VAL A 343 -1.82 10.76 -11.85
CA VAL A 343 -0.50 10.30 -12.32
C VAL A 343 -0.01 11.14 -13.50
N ASN A 344 -0.87 11.36 -14.50
CA ASN A 344 -0.53 12.16 -15.68
C ASN A 344 -0.18 13.62 -15.31
N ALA A 345 -0.96 14.23 -14.41
CA ALA A 345 -0.72 15.59 -13.94
C ALA A 345 0.63 15.70 -13.21
N LEU A 346 0.95 14.74 -12.32
CA LEU A 346 2.22 14.70 -11.59
C LEU A 346 3.41 14.45 -12.51
N ASP A 347 3.29 13.54 -13.48
CA ASP A 347 4.32 13.30 -14.49
C ASP A 347 4.59 14.60 -15.29
N TYR A 348 3.54 15.32 -15.72
CA TYR A 348 3.67 16.62 -16.38
C TYR A 348 4.37 17.68 -15.51
N ILE A 349 3.99 17.80 -14.24
CA ILE A 349 4.63 18.73 -13.29
C ILE A 349 6.12 18.40 -13.14
N LEU A 350 6.48 17.13 -12.97
CA LEU A 350 7.86 16.69 -12.87
C LEU A 350 8.68 16.96 -14.13
N GLU A 351 8.11 16.74 -15.31
CA GLU A 351 8.76 17.12 -16.57
C GLU A 351 9.02 18.63 -16.64
N LYS A 352 8.06 19.46 -16.22
CA LYS A 352 8.19 20.92 -16.18
C LYS A 352 9.31 21.35 -15.23
N ILE A 353 9.42 20.73 -14.04
CA ILE A 353 10.52 20.96 -13.09
C ILE A 353 11.88 20.60 -13.75
N LYS A 354 11.99 19.40 -14.32
CA LYS A 354 13.23 18.89 -14.95
C LYS A 354 13.67 19.77 -16.14
N ARG A 355 12.73 20.26 -16.96
CA ARG A 355 13.01 21.19 -18.07
C ARG A 355 13.56 22.53 -17.57
N LYS A 356 13.01 23.09 -16.49
CA LYS A 356 13.48 24.36 -15.90
C LYS A 356 14.89 24.24 -15.30
N GLN A 357 15.21 23.11 -14.66
CA GLN A 357 16.57 22.86 -14.14
C GLN A 357 17.61 22.82 -15.28
N LYS A 358 17.32 22.12 -16.38
CA LYS A 358 18.21 22.08 -17.55
C LYS A 358 18.46 23.47 -18.15
N LYS A 359 17.40 24.29 -18.28
CA LYS A 359 17.51 25.67 -18.78
C LYS A 359 18.30 26.59 -17.84
N GLY A 360 18.19 26.38 -16.52
CA GLY A 360 18.96 27.11 -15.52
C GLY A 360 20.46 26.81 -15.57
N ILE A 361 20.84 25.58 -15.92
CA ILE A 361 22.24 25.15 -16.09
C ILE A 361 22.82 25.71 -17.40
N SER A 362 22.04 25.77 -18.49
CA SER A 362 22.52 26.30 -19.77
C SER A 362 22.77 27.82 -19.77
N ILE A 363 22.13 28.60 -18.90
CA ILE A 363 22.37 30.05 -18.79
C ILE A 363 23.66 30.34 -17.98
N GLY A 364 24.11 29.41 -17.12
CA GLY A 364 25.36 29.53 -16.34
C GLY A 364 26.65 29.16 -17.09
N ARG A 365 26.54 28.63 -18.31
CA ARG A 365 27.68 28.29 -19.18
C ARG A 365 27.45 28.88 -20.56
N GLY A 366 27.84 30.15 -20.76
CA GLY A 366 27.50 30.88 -21.98
C GLY A 366 28.36 32.10 -22.30
N ARG A 367 29.69 31.99 -22.21
CA ARG A 367 30.61 32.77 -23.06
C ARG A 367 31.73 31.84 -23.54
N GLY A 368 31.52 31.23 -24.69
CA GLY A 368 32.45 30.33 -25.36
C GLY A 368 31.83 29.80 -26.64
N ARG A 369 32.13 30.48 -27.76
CA ARG A 369 31.78 30.07 -29.13
C ARG A 369 32.50 28.75 -29.45
N GLY A 370 31.79 27.82 -30.06
CA GLY A 370 32.35 26.62 -30.68
C GLY A 370 31.26 25.80 -31.34
N SER A 371 31.20 25.87 -32.66
CA SER A 371 30.34 25.10 -33.56
C SER A 371 30.61 23.60 -33.47
N GLU A 372 29.57 22.77 -33.57
CA GLU A 372 29.50 21.69 -34.57
C GLU A 372 28.13 21.00 -34.58
N LYS A 373 27.64 20.78 -35.80
CA LYS A 373 26.44 20.00 -36.13
C LYS A 373 26.86 18.54 -36.29
N THR A 374 26.09 17.60 -35.75
CA THR A 374 25.87 16.29 -36.39
C THR A 374 24.49 15.76 -36.05
N ALA A 375 23.81 15.25 -37.07
CA ALA A 375 22.53 14.58 -37.00
C ALA A 375 22.74 13.07 -36.85
N SER A 376 21.84 12.37 -36.15
CA SER A 376 21.69 10.91 -36.26
C SER A 376 20.27 10.50 -35.87
N THR A 377 19.62 9.80 -36.79
CA THR A 377 18.25 9.28 -36.75
C THR A 377 18.19 7.79 -36.38
N SER A 378 17.00 7.36 -35.94
CA SER A 378 16.49 5.96 -35.82
C SER A 378 16.87 5.23 -34.52
N ARG A 379 16.04 4.40 -33.86
CA ARG A 379 14.88 3.56 -34.26
C ARG A 379 13.93 3.36 -33.07
N MET A 380 12.62 3.44 -33.31
CA MET A 380 11.56 2.89 -32.45
C MET A 380 10.91 1.72 -33.19
N VAL A 381 10.93 0.48 -32.65
CA VAL A 381 9.92 -0.57 -32.93
C VAL A 381 9.87 -1.61 -31.78
N ASN A 382 8.65 -1.82 -31.27
CA ASN A 382 8.02 -2.98 -30.61
C ASN A 382 8.56 -3.62 -29.31
N ASP A 383 7.86 -3.34 -28.20
CA ASP A 383 7.75 -4.26 -27.05
C ASP A 383 6.31 -4.34 -26.47
N LYS A 384 5.32 -4.63 -27.32
CA LYS A 384 3.91 -4.85 -26.89
C LYS A 384 3.48 -6.33 -26.90
N GLY A 385 4.39 -7.26 -27.23
CA GLY A 385 4.09 -8.70 -27.32
C GLY A 385 4.46 -9.52 -26.08
N LYS A 386 5.46 -9.09 -25.29
CA LYS A 386 6.00 -9.89 -24.16
C LYS A 386 5.27 -9.68 -22.83
N ALA A 387 4.59 -8.54 -22.66
CA ALA A 387 3.81 -8.24 -21.45
C ALA A 387 2.50 -9.04 -21.35
N LYS A 388 1.85 -9.37 -22.47
CA LYS A 388 0.57 -10.12 -22.48
C LYS A 388 0.72 -11.63 -22.22
N ALA A 389 1.89 -12.21 -22.52
CA ALA A 389 2.15 -13.63 -22.27
C ALA A 389 2.48 -13.89 -20.79
N LYS A 390 3.28 -13.01 -20.16
CA LYS A 390 3.58 -13.11 -18.71
C LYS A 390 2.36 -12.83 -17.82
N ALA A 391 1.44 -11.98 -18.24
CA ALA A 391 0.23 -11.69 -17.47
C ALA A 391 -0.75 -12.87 -17.35
N LYS A 392 -0.74 -13.82 -18.31
CA LYS A 392 -1.67 -14.96 -18.31
C LYS A 392 -1.23 -16.12 -17.42
N GLU A 393 0.08 -16.33 -17.26
CA GLU A 393 0.63 -17.40 -16.43
C GLU A 393 0.57 -17.04 -14.93
N TYR A 394 0.65 -15.75 -14.59
CA TYR A 394 0.45 -15.24 -13.23
C TYR A 394 -1.01 -15.28 -12.75
N ASP A 395 -2.00 -15.32 -13.65
CA ASP A 395 -3.42 -15.25 -13.29
C ASP A 395 -3.95 -16.61 -12.79
N SER A 396 -3.45 -17.74 -13.30
CA SER A 396 -3.88 -19.09 -12.86
C SER A 396 -3.42 -19.44 -11.44
N ASP A 397 -2.18 -19.07 -11.09
CA ASP A 397 -1.66 -19.28 -9.73
C ASP A 397 -2.37 -18.36 -8.72
N ARG A 398 -2.75 -17.15 -9.15
CA ARG A 398 -3.55 -16.21 -8.37
C ARG A 398 -4.95 -16.74 -8.08
N GLU A 399 -5.63 -17.31 -9.07
CA GLU A 399 -6.96 -17.90 -8.88
C GLU A 399 -6.93 -19.06 -7.88
N ALA A 400 -5.88 -19.90 -7.92
CA ALA A 400 -5.70 -21.01 -6.98
C ALA A 400 -5.48 -20.49 -5.54
N ILE A 401 -4.59 -19.50 -5.34
CA ILE A 401 -4.32 -18.92 -4.02
C ILE A 401 -5.56 -18.19 -3.46
N VAL A 402 -6.29 -17.48 -4.30
CA VAL A 402 -7.54 -16.80 -3.92
C VAL A 402 -8.64 -17.81 -3.58
N ALA A 403 -8.75 -18.91 -4.31
CA ALA A 403 -9.72 -19.97 -4.04
C ALA A 403 -9.41 -20.68 -2.71
N ASP A 404 -8.16 -21.03 -2.46
CA ASP A 404 -7.71 -21.68 -1.24
C ASP A 404 -7.91 -20.77 -0.01
N SER A 405 -7.63 -19.48 -0.18
CA SER A 405 -7.85 -18.48 0.86
C SER A 405 -9.33 -18.21 1.14
N LYS A 406 -10.20 -18.24 0.10
CA LYS A 406 -11.65 -18.18 0.27
C LYS A 406 -12.20 -19.41 0.98
N ALA A 407 -11.65 -20.60 0.70
CA ALA A 407 -12.03 -21.85 1.37
C ALA A 407 -11.67 -21.80 2.86
N LEU A 408 -10.44 -21.39 3.20
CA LEU A 408 -9.99 -21.16 4.58
C LEU A 408 -10.88 -20.16 5.33
N PHE A 409 -11.31 -19.09 4.66
CA PHE A 409 -12.20 -18.08 5.25
C PHE A 409 -13.62 -18.62 5.50
N ALA A 410 -14.15 -19.43 4.59
CA ALA A 410 -15.47 -20.03 4.71
C ALA A 410 -15.50 -21.08 5.83
N GLU A 411 -14.47 -21.91 5.94
CA GLU A 411 -14.35 -22.97 6.94
C GLU A 411 -14.28 -22.39 8.36
N LYS A 412 -13.41 -21.39 8.59
CA LYS A 412 -13.32 -20.69 9.90
C LYS A 412 -14.57 -19.89 10.25
N THR A 413 -15.29 -19.37 9.26
CA THR A 413 -16.57 -18.67 9.52
C THR A 413 -17.68 -19.65 9.90
N GLU A 414 -17.69 -20.87 9.36
CA GLU A 414 -18.59 -21.93 9.82
C GLU A 414 -18.21 -22.46 11.19
N GLU A 415 -16.92 -22.65 11.50
CA GLU A 415 -16.47 -23.05 12.83
C GLU A 415 -16.82 -21.99 13.89
N GLY A 416 -16.61 -20.71 13.59
CA GLY A 416 -17.00 -19.60 14.46
C GLY A 416 -18.50 -19.54 14.72
N LYS A 417 -19.34 -19.89 13.73
CA LYS A 417 -20.80 -20.00 13.90
C LYS A 417 -21.20 -21.22 14.74
N LYS A 418 -20.51 -22.36 14.60
CA LYS A 418 -20.75 -23.58 15.41
C LYS A 418 -20.36 -23.37 16.88
N LEU A 419 -19.23 -22.72 17.14
CA LEU A 419 -18.79 -22.34 18.49
C LEU A 419 -19.72 -21.32 19.16
N ALA A 420 -20.30 -20.39 18.39
CA ALA A 420 -21.30 -19.45 18.90
C ALA A 420 -22.65 -20.13 19.22
N SER A 421 -23.05 -21.16 18.46
CA SER A 421 -24.27 -21.93 18.77
C SER A 421 -24.14 -22.83 20.01
N GLN A 422 -22.92 -23.30 20.34
CA GLN A 422 -22.67 -24.13 21.52
C GLN A 422 -22.60 -23.33 22.84
N ARG A 423 -22.43 -22.00 22.78
CA ARG A 423 -22.42 -21.12 23.97
C ARG A 423 -23.80 -20.62 24.40
N ASN A 424 -24.86 -20.98 23.68
CA ASN A 424 -26.24 -20.54 23.96
C ASN A 424 -27.13 -21.64 24.58
N GLU A 425 -26.57 -22.75 25.07
CA GLU A 425 -27.36 -23.70 25.86
C GLU A 425 -27.51 -23.18 27.31
N PRO A 426 -28.74 -23.13 27.86
CA PRO A 426 -28.97 -22.67 29.22
C PRO A 426 -28.40 -23.69 30.23
N PRO A 427 -27.89 -23.23 31.40
CA PRO A 427 -27.31 -24.13 32.38
C PRO A 427 -28.38 -25.05 33.01
N PRO A 428 -28.01 -26.26 33.43
CA PRO A 428 -28.95 -27.19 34.06
C PRO A 428 -29.39 -26.66 35.43
N SER A 429 -30.70 -26.69 35.67
CA SER A 429 -31.34 -26.25 36.91
C SER A 429 -30.94 -27.12 38.10
N SER A 430 -30.30 -26.54 39.12
CA SER A 430 -30.04 -27.18 40.41
C SER A 430 -31.27 -27.06 41.32
N SER A 431 -31.89 -28.20 41.64
CA SER A 431 -32.93 -28.31 42.67
C SER A 431 -32.30 -28.39 44.06
N THR A 432 -32.50 -27.37 44.88
CA THR A 432 -32.17 -27.34 46.30
C THR A 432 -33.30 -27.95 47.13
N SER A 433 -32.99 -29.00 47.90
CA SER A 433 -33.84 -29.52 48.97
C SER A 433 -33.49 -28.82 50.29
N LYS A 434 -34.53 -28.24 50.91
CA LYS A 434 -34.63 -27.63 52.25
C LYS A 434 -34.29 -28.61 53.40
N PRO A 435 -34.08 -28.11 54.63
CA PRO A 435 -35.21 -27.74 55.51
C PRO A 435 -35.53 -26.24 55.58
#